data_AF-A0A353NPV6-F1
#
_entry.id   AF-A0A353NPV6-F1
#
_cell.length_a   1.000
_cell.length_b   1.000
_cell.length_c   1.000
_cell.angle_alpha   90.00
_cell.angle_beta   90.00
_cell.angle_gamma   90.00
#
_symmetry.space_group_name_H-M   'P 1'
#
loop_
_entity.id
_entity.type
_entity.pdbx_description
1 polymer ?
#
loop_
_entity_poly.entity_id
_entity_poly.type
_entity_poly.pdbx_seq_one_letter_code
_entity_poly.pdbx_strand_id
1 'polypeptide(L)' 'MFTIRIIVLTIIFFLIFNFSRIRSGMFKFKAGFLILPFSLSFALVFVDIFARVAFFYAIILFIVIAALCYFLLGYIRNR' A
#
# COMPACT_ATOMS: atom_id res chain seq x y z
N MET A 1 -6.69 11.96 -5.40
CA MET A 1 -5.65 11.14 -6.06
C MET A 1 -5.80 9.63 -5.83
N PHE A 2 -6.38 9.19 -4.70
CA PHE A 2 -6.63 7.77 -4.36
C PHE A 2 -7.47 7.02 -5.42
N THR A 3 -8.61 7.60 -5.83
CA THR A 3 -9.52 7.01 -6.82
C THR A 3 -8.86 6.80 -8.19
N ILE A 4 -8.04 7.75 -8.63
CA ILE A 4 -7.30 7.67 -9.90
C ILE A 4 -6.31 6.50 -9.86
N ARG A 5 -5.58 6.32 -8.75
CA ARG A 5 -4.66 5.18 -8.56
C ARG A 5 -5.40 3.84 -8.64
N ILE A 6 -6.56 3.73 -8.00
CA ILE A 6 -7.37 2.50 -8.04
C ILE A 6 -7.82 2.21 -9.47
N ILE A 7 -8.30 3.22 -10.20
CA ILE A 7 -8.76 3.06 -11.59
C ILE A 7 -7.61 2.56 -12.47
N VAL A 8 -6.44 3.20 -12.40
CA VAL A 8 -5.26 2.82 -13.19
C VAL A 8 -4.82 1.39 -12.86
N LEU A 9 -4.69 1.04 -11.59
CA LEU A 9 -4.32 -0.31 -11.16
C LEU A 9 -5.36 -1.35 -11.59
N THR A 10 -6.65 -1.01 -11.53
CA THR A 10 -7.73 -1.92 -11.94
C THR A 10 -7.64 -2.23 -13.42
N ILE A 11 -7.36 -1.22 -14.26
CA ILE A 11 -7.15 -1.39 -15.70
C ILE A 11 -5.92 -2.27 -15.96
N ILE A 12 -4.81 -2.02 -15.27
CA ILE A 12 -3.57 -2.80 -15.40
C ILE A 12 -3.82 -4.27 -15.03
N PHE A 13 -4.40 -4.52 -13.85
CA PHE A 13 -4.70 -5.89 -13.42
C PHE A 13 -5.71 -6.57 -14.34
N PHE A 14 -6.72 -5.85 -14.81
CA PHE A 14 -7.68 -6.39 -15.76
C PHE A 14 -6.99 -6.84 -17.06
N LEU A 15 -6.09 -6.02 -17.60
CA LEU A 15 -5.29 -6.36 -18.77
C LEU A 15 -4.41 -7.59 -18.49
N ILE A 16 -3.70 -7.64 -17.37
CA ILE A 16 -2.83 -8.76 -17.01
C ILE A 16 -3.62 -10.06 -16.88
N PHE A 17 -4.71 -10.06 -16.12
CA PHE A 17 -5.50 -11.27 -15.86
C PHE A 17 -6.25 -11.77 -17.10
N ASN A 18 -6.60 -10.88 -18.02
CA ASN A 18 -7.33 -11.25 -19.24
C ASN A 18 -6.44 -11.29 -20.49
N PHE A 19 -5.13 -11.03 -20.37
CA PHE A 19 -4.21 -10.91 -21.51
C PHE A 19 -4.24 -12.14 -22.43
N SER A 20 -4.16 -13.33 -21.83
CA SER A 20 -4.19 -14.60 -22.57
C SER A 20 -5.51 -14.80 -23.33
N ARG A 21 -6.64 -14.46 -22.70
CA ARG A 21 -7.97 -14.57 -23.33
C ARG A 21 -8.16 -13.54 -24.43
N ILE A 22 -7.72 -12.30 -24.22
CA ILE A 22 -7.73 -11.23 -25.23
C ILE A 22 -6.90 -11.64 -26.44
N ARG A 23 -5.68 -12.16 -26.21
CA ARG A 23 -4.79 -12.65 -27.28
C ARG A 23 -5.39 -13.82 -28.07
N SER A 24 -6.14 -14.70 -27.40
CA SER A 24 -6.78 -15.85 -28.05
C SER A 24 -8.04 -15.50 -28.88
N GLY A 25 -8.50 -14.24 -28.87
CA GLY A 25 -9.72 -13.80 -29.57
C GLY A 25 -11.03 -14.32 -28.96
N MET A 26 -10.97 -15.21 -27.96
CA MET A 26 -12.15 -15.77 -27.29
C MET A 26 -12.65 -14.92 -26.11
N PHE A 27 -12.24 -13.66 -26.02
CA PHE A 27 -12.58 -12.81 -24.89
C PHE A 27 -14.05 -12.37 -24.95
N LYS A 28 -14.87 -12.89 -24.03
CA LYS A 28 -16.23 -12.40 -23.78
C LYS A 28 -16.23 -11.59 -22.50
N PHE A 29 -16.48 -10.29 -22.60
CA PHE A 29 -16.54 -9.43 -21.41
C PHE A 29 -17.71 -9.84 -20.50
N LYS A 30 -17.42 -10.03 -19.21
CA LYS A 30 -18.41 -10.28 -18.15
C LYS A 30 -18.06 -9.41 -16.96
N ALA A 31 -19.08 -8.86 -16.28
CA ALA A 31 -18.89 -8.00 -15.11
C ALA A 31 -18.02 -8.65 -14.01
N GLY A 32 -18.10 -9.99 -13.88
CA GLY A 32 -17.28 -10.74 -12.92
C GLY A 32 -15.76 -10.62 -13.13
N PHE A 33 -15.29 -10.28 -14.33
CA PHE A 33 -13.85 -10.12 -14.60
C PHE A 33 -13.26 -8.82 -14.04
N LEU A 34 -14.09 -7.89 -13.55
CA LEU A 34 -13.63 -6.67 -12.89
C LEU A 34 -13.51 -6.82 -11.38
N ILE A 35 -14.16 -7.81 -10.77
CA ILE A 35 -14.20 -7.99 -9.31
C ILE A 35 -12.79 -8.25 -8.76
N LEU A 36 -12.06 -9.18 -9.36
CA LEU A 36 -10.71 -9.55 -8.93
C LEU A 36 -9.69 -8.42 -9.16
N PRO A 37 -9.59 -7.80 -10.36
CA PRO A 37 -8.73 -6.64 -10.57
C PRO A 37 -9.00 -5.46 -9.64
N PHE A 38 -10.28 -5.19 -9.36
CA PHE A 38 -10.69 -4.11 -8.47
C PHE A 38 -10.31 -4.42 -7.02
N SER A 39 -10.59 -5.64 -6.55
CA SER A 39 -10.27 -6.06 -5.18
C SER A 39 -8.76 -6.00 -4.89
N LEU A 40 -7.94 -6.45 -5.84
CA LEU A 40 -6.48 -6.38 -5.75
C LEU A 40 -5.97 -4.94 -5.74
N SER A 41 -6.51 -4.10 -6.62
CA SER A 41 -6.16 -2.67 -6.65
C SER A 41 -6.51 -2.00 -5.33
N PHE A 42 -7.72 -2.25 -4.82
CA PHE A 42 -8.16 -1.70 -3.55
C PHE A 42 -7.28 -2.14 -2.39
N ALA A 43 -6.96 -3.44 -2.29
CA ALA A 43 -6.08 -3.98 -1.27
C ALA A 43 -4.68 -3.33 -1.30
N LEU A 44 -4.09 -3.21 -2.49
CA LEU A 44 -2.76 -2.58 -2.66
C LEU A 44 -2.74 -1.12 -2.22
N VAL A 45 -3.74 -0.33 -2.62
CA VAL A 45 -3.78 1.08 -2.24
C VAL A 45 -4.06 1.23 -0.74
N PHE A 46 -4.88 0.34 -0.15
CA PHE A 46 -5.11 0.33 1.29
C PHE A 46 -3.85 0.00 2.08
N VAL A 47 -3.10 -1.01 1.65
CA VAL A 47 -1.81 -1.39 2.26
C VAL A 47 -0.77 -0.28 2.12
N ASP A 48 -0.71 0.41 0.98
CA ASP A 48 0.20 1.56 0.77
C ASP A 48 -0.07 2.69 1.78
N ILE A 49 -1.35 3.00 2.02
CA ILE A 49 -1.74 4.00 3.02
C ILE A 49 -1.36 3.52 4.42
N PHE A 50 -1.73 2.30 4.76
CA PHE A 50 -1.47 1.76 6.09
C PHE A 50 0.03 1.73 6.40
N ALA A 51 0.85 1.27 5.44
CA ALA A 51 2.30 1.25 5.55
C ALA A 51 2.88 2.66 5.76
N ARG A 52 2.38 3.66 5.03
CA ARG A 52 2.82 5.06 5.18
C ARG A 52 2.51 5.61 6.58
N VAL A 53 1.31 5.33 7.08
CA VAL A 53 0.89 5.76 8.41
C VAL A 53 1.71 5.05 9.48
N ALA A 54 1.86 3.73 9.39
CA ALA A 54 2.68 2.93 10.29
C ALA A 54 4.14 3.42 10.33
N PHE A 55 4.72 3.71 9.16
CA PHE A 55 6.08 4.24 9.06
C PHE A 55 6.23 5.61 9.73
N PHE A 56 5.25 6.50 9.56
CA PHE A 56 5.26 7.80 10.22
C PHE A 56 5.22 7.67 11.75
N TYR A 57 4.34 6.81 12.29
CA TYR A 57 4.30 6.55 13.73
C TYR A 57 5.57 5.88 14.24
N ALA A 58 6.18 4.98 13.46
CA ALA A 58 7.45 4.36 13.82
C ALA A 58 8.57 5.39 13.95
N ILE A 59 8.62 6.40 13.08
CA ILE A 59 9.61 7.50 13.18
C ILE A 59 9.37 8.33 14.44
N ILE A 60 8.13 8.70 14.74
CA ILE A 60 7.82 9.46 15.96
C ILE A 60 8.28 8.68 17.20
N LEU A 61 7.93 7.40 17.25
CA LEU A 61 8.28 6.53 18.36
C LEU A 61 9.81 6.39 18.50
N PHE A 62 10.53 6.28 17.38
CA PHE A 62 11.99 6.30 17.37
C PHE A 62 12.57 7.59 17.95
N ILE A 63 12.05 8.76 17.55
CA ILE A 63 12.51 10.06 18.07
C ILE A 63 12.28 10.15 19.59
N VAL A 64 11.10 9.75 20.06
CA VAL A 64 10.76 9.78 21.50
C VAL A 64 11.70 8.88 22.30
N ILE A 65 11.92 7.64 21.83
CA ILE A 65 12.85 6.71 22.49
C ILE A 65 14.28 7.27 22.49
N ALA A 66 14.75 7.81 21.37
CA ALA A 66 16.08 8.39 21.27
C ALA A 66 16.26 9.56 22.25
N ALA A 67 15.26 10.44 22.36
CA ALA A 67 15.28 11.55 23.31
C ALA A 67 15.33 11.05 24.76
N LEU A 68 14.50 10.07 25.12
CA LEU A 68 14.51 9.46 26.45
C LEU A 68 15.87 8.84 26.79
N CYS A 69 16.46 8.09 25.87
CA CYS A 69 17.79 7.52 26.03
C CYS A 69 18.85 8.61 26.24
N TYR A 70 18.81 9.70 25.46
CA TYR A 70 19.72 10.83 25.62
C TYR A 70 19.61 11.48 27.00
N PHE A 71 18.38 11.75 27.46
CA PHE A 71 18.15 12.29 28.80
C PHE A 71 18.62 11.34 29.90
N LEU A 72 18.39 10.04 29.75
CA LEU A 72 18.84 9.04 30.71
C LEU A 72 20.37 8.99 30.80
N LEU A 73 21.06 9.01 29.65
CA LEU A 73 22.52 9.10 29.57
C LEU A 73 23.05 10.39 30.21
N GLY A 74 22.39 11.52 29.96
CA GLY A 74 22.72 12.81 30.60
C GLY A 74 22.58 12.74 32.11
N TYR A 75 21.49 12.15 32.62
CA TYR A 75 21.27 11.97 34.06
C TYR A 75 22.34 11.08 34.70
N ILE A 76 22.69 9.95 34.07
CA ILE A 76 23.73 9.04 34.55
C ILE A 76 25.10 9.74 34.59
N ARG A 77 25.42 10.55 33.57
CA ARG A 77 26.70 11.28 33.49
C ARG A 77 26.82 12.40 34.54
N ASN A 78 25.70 13.00 34.94
CA ASN A 78 25.68 14.10 35.91
C ASN A 78 25.56 13.63 37.38
N ARG A 79 25.60 12.32 37.61
CA ARG A 79 25.55 11.68 38.93
C ARG A 79 26.93 11.10 39.27
#